data_AF-Q7X3K6-F1
#
_entry.id   AF-Q7X3K6-F1
#
_cell.length_a   1.000
_cell.length_b   1.000
_cell.length_c   1.000
_cell.angle_alpha   90.00
_cell.angle_beta   90.00
_cell.angle_gamma   90.00
#
_symmetry.space_group_name_H-M   'P 1'
#
loop_
_entity.id
_entity.type
_entity.pdbx_description
1 polymer ?
#
loop_
_entity_poly.entity_id
_entity_poly.type
_entity_poly.pdbx_seq_one_letter_code
_entity_poly.pdbx_strand_id
1 'polypeptide(L)'
;MKKLPFAALLGALFLSGAVNATDLPYGHDSDPDACGAVLCLLGMTRDGDCDKYIKNYFGIKRYKHGNFSPSRTKAARGDAVASCKDDEGLAKKANDIWGSVPNGF
;
A
#
# COMPACT_ATOMS: atom_id res chain seq x y z
N MET A 1 60.20 29.90 13.33
CA MET A 1 59.39 29.94 14.57
C MET A 1 58.03 30.56 14.28
N LYS A 2 56.95 29.77 14.30
CA LYS A 2 55.60 30.12 14.78
C LYS A 2 54.72 28.86 14.65
N LYS A 3 53.98 28.56 15.71
CA LYS A 3 53.24 27.31 15.95
C LYS A 3 51.74 27.53 15.73
N LEU A 4 51.09 26.51 15.13
CA LEU A 4 49.72 25.95 15.38
C LEU A 4 48.48 26.85 15.13
N PRO A 5 47.22 26.33 15.12
CA PRO A 5 46.67 24.98 14.80
C PRO A 5 45.33 25.03 13.97
N PHE A 6 44.59 23.90 13.92
CA PHE A 6 43.17 23.68 13.52
C PHE A 6 42.94 23.21 12.07
N ALA A 7 42.73 21.91 11.80
CA ALA A 7 41.52 21.10 12.05
C ALA A 7 40.31 21.52 11.20
N ALA A 8 39.97 20.71 10.19
CA ALA A 8 38.58 20.45 9.78
C ALA A 8 38.53 19.24 8.83
N LEU A 9 38.05 18.11 9.38
CA LEU A 9 37.53 16.97 8.62
C LEU A 9 36.33 17.42 7.80
N LEU A 10 36.31 17.11 6.49
CA LEU A 10 35.09 17.13 5.69
C LEU A 10 34.84 15.72 5.16
N GLY A 11 34.28 14.88 6.04
CA GLY A 11 33.63 13.66 5.64
C GLY A 11 32.35 14.00 4.88
N ALA A 12 32.28 13.62 3.61
CA ALA A 12 31.04 13.64 2.86
C ALA A 12 30.11 12.58 3.44
N LEU A 13 29.15 13.00 4.29
CA LEU A 13 28.03 12.16 4.68
C LEU A 13 27.15 11.93 3.45
N PHE A 14 27.11 10.69 2.99
CA PHE A 14 26.01 10.18 2.18
C PHE A 14 24.72 10.31 2.99
N LEU A 15 23.86 11.27 2.65
CA LEU A 15 22.47 11.27 3.08
C LEU A 15 21.71 10.20 2.28
N SER A 16 21.88 8.94 2.66
CA SER A 16 20.89 7.91 2.37
C SER A 16 19.67 8.23 3.24
N GLY A 17 18.73 9.00 2.69
CA GLY A 17 17.41 9.16 3.29
C GLY A 17 16.73 7.80 3.35
N ALA A 18 16.74 7.15 4.51
CA ALA A 18 15.88 6.03 4.77
C ALA A 18 14.44 6.56 4.78
N VAL A 19 13.68 6.25 3.73
CA VAL A 19 12.24 6.44 3.74
C VAL A 19 11.69 5.52 4.83
N ASN A 20 11.30 6.09 5.97
CA ASN A 20 10.61 5.32 6.99
C ASN A 20 9.24 4.95 6.43
N ALA A 21 8.87 3.67 6.52
CA ALA A 21 7.57 3.14 6.11
C ALA A 21 6.37 3.69 6.91
N THR A 22 6.55 4.79 7.65
CA THR A 22 5.55 5.43 8.51
C THR A 22 4.90 6.67 7.89
N ASP A 23 5.33 7.15 6.73
CA ASP A 23 4.69 8.27 6.03
C ASP A 23 3.63 7.79 5.02
N LEU A 24 2.76 6.87 5.43
CA LEU A 24 1.54 6.60 4.67
C LEU A 24 0.49 7.66 5.10
N PRO A 25 -0.11 8.42 4.16
CA PRO A 25 -0.87 9.64 4.43
C PRO A 25 -2.26 9.39 5.05
N TYR A 26 -2.49 8.23 5.65
CA TYR A 26 -3.79 7.81 6.15
C TYR A 26 -3.92 8.12 7.65
N GLY A 27 -5.14 8.45 8.07
CA GLY A 27 -5.50 8.73 9.45
C GLY A 27 -5.22 7.54 10.38
N HIS A 28 -5.16 7.83 11.68
CA HIS A 28 -4.75 6.86 12.71
C HIS A 28 -5.62 5.59 12.77
N ASP A 29 -6.87 5.66 12.30
CA ASP A 29 -7.84 4.55 12.33
C ASP A 29 -7.89 3.74 11.02
N SER A 30 -7.13 4.15 9.99
CA SER A 30 -7.06 3.48 8.70
C SER A 30 -5.90 2.51 8.62
N ASP A 31 -6.17 1.31 8.09
CA ASP A 31 -5.11 0.38 7.71
C ASP A 31 -4.38 0.90 6.45
N PRO A 32 -3.07 1.17 6.52
CA PRO A 32 -2.35 1.74 5.39
C PRO A 32 -2.22 0.80 4.18
N ASP A 33 -2.22 -0.51 4.40
CA ASP A 33 -2.19 -1.50 3.33
C ASP A 33 -3.55 -1.60 2.62
N ALA A 34 -4.64 -1.49 3.38
CA ALA A 34 -5.99 -1.39 2.82
C ALA A 34 -6.13 -0.14 1.95
N CYS A 35 -5.74 1.02 2.45
CA CYS A 35 -5.86 2.26 1.69
C CYS A 35 -4.90 2.32 0.49
N GLY A 36 -3.67 1.81 0.63
CA GLY A 36 -2.74 1.66 -0.49
C GLY A 36 -3.32 0.79 -1.60
N ALA A 37 -3.99 -0.32 -1.25
CA ALA A 37 -4.70 -1.15 -2.22
C ALA A 37 -5.84 -0.40 -2.92
N VAL A 38 -6.65 0.36 -2.19
CA VAL A 38 -7.75 1.16 -2.77
C VAL A 38 -7.23 2.15 -3.82
N LEU A 39 -6.16 2.90 -3.51
CA LEU A 39 -5.57 3.84 -4.47
C LEU A 39 -4.98 3.13 -5.70
N CYS A 40 -4.26 2.03 -5.49
CA CYS A 40 -3.67 1.25 -6.59
C CYS A 40 -4.73 0.64 -7.52
N LEU A 41 -5.81 0.10 -6.96
CA LEU A 41 -6.91 -0.48 -7.73
C LEU A 41 -7.67 0.56 -8.58
N LEU A 42 -7.66 1.82 -8.16
CA LEU A 42 -8.33 2.92 -8.87
C LEU A 42 -7.38 3.72 -9.77
N GLY A 43 -6.09 3.35 -9.84
CA GLY A 43 -5.10 4.08 -10.62
C GLY A 43 -4.85 5.51 -10.10
N MET A 44 -5.09 5.74 -8.80
CA MET A 44 -5.00 7.06 -8.16
C MET A 44 -3.64 7.32 -7.50
N THR A 45 -2.64 6.47 -7.75
CA THR A 45 -1.33 6.59 -7.10
C THR A 45 -0.50 7.74 -7.66
N ARG A 46 0.19 8.46 -6.77
CA ARG A 46 1.09 9.57 -7.13
C ARG A 46 2.58 9.24 -7.03
N ASP A 47 3.02 8.34 -6.15
CA ASP A 47 4.40 7.83 -6.08
C ASP A 47 4.38 6.56 -5.21
N GLY A 48 5.01 5.46 -5.63
CA GLY A 48 5.20 4.27 -4.79
C GLY A 48 4.59 2.95 -5.31
N ASP A 49 5.31 1.86 -5.04
CA ASP A 49 5.14 0.53 -5.63
C ASP A 49 3.79 -0.13 -5.27
N CYS A 50 2.90 -0.24 -6.26
CA CYS A 50 1.60 -0.90 -6.12
C CYS A 50 1.69 -2.43 -5.99
N ASP A 51 2.85 -3.01 -6.30
CA ASP A 51 3.01 -4.46 -6.41
C ASP A 51 2.59 -5.18 -5.12
N LYS A 52 3.05 -4.71 -3.96
CA LYS A 52 2.69 -5.26 -2.64
C LYS A 52 1.16 -5.25 -2.45
N TYR A 53 0.53 -4.10 -2.64
CA TYR A 53 -0.89 -3.91 -2.34
C TYR A 53 -1.79 -4.71 -3.29
N ILE A 54 -1.45 -4.71 -4.57
CA ILE A 54 -2.17 -5.46 -5.62
C ILE A 54 -2.00 -6.97 -5.40
N LYS A 55 -0.80 -7.45 -5.08
CA LYS A 55 -0.56 -8.86 -4.74
C LYS A 55 -1.35 -9.30 -3.52
N ASN A 56 -1.38 -8.48 -2.47
CA ASN A 56 -2.15 -8.76 -1.26
C ASN A 56 -3.66 -8.84 -1.57
N TYR A 57 -4.20 -7.85 -2.27
CA TYR A 57 -5.61 -7.80 -2.63
C TYR A 57 -6.03 -8.97 -3.53
N PHE A 58 -5.31 -9.24 -4.62
CA PHE A 58 -5.65 -10.33 -5.54
C PHE A 58 -5.27 -11.72 -5.02
N GLY A 59 -4.37 -11.81 -4.03
CA GLY A 59 -4.05 -13.03 -3.29
C GLY A 59 -5.20 -13.54 -2.44
N ILE A 60 -6.12 -12.66 -2.02
CA ILE A 60 -7.38 -13.06 -1.37
C ILE A 60 -8.24 -13.76 -2.42
N LYS A 61 -8.33 -15.08 -2.34
CA LYS A 61 -9.17 -15.94 -3.19
C LYS A 61 -9.99 -16.89 -2.32
N ARG A 62 -11.27 -17.01 -2.62
CA ARG A 62 -12.17 -17.96 -1.97
C ARG A 62 -12.69 -18.97 -2.99
N TYR A 63 -12.78 -20.21 -2.54
CA TYR A 63 -13.22 -21.33 -3.36
C TYR A 63 -14.47 -21.97 -2.76
N LYS A 64 -15.30 -22.58 -3.62
CA LYS A 64 -16.46 -23.39 -3.23
C LYS A 64 -16.49 -24.63 -4.12
N HIS A 65 -16.50 -25.81 -3.50
CA HIS A 65 -16.41 -27.10 -4.22
C HIS A 65 -15.23 -27.16 -5.20
N GLY A 66 -14.06 -26.68 -4.78
CA GLY A 66 -12.83 -26.65 -5.61
C GLY A 66 -12.78 -25.54 -6.67
N ASN A 67 -13.88 -24.85 -6.94
CA ASN A 67 -13.94 -23.80 -7.96
C ASN A 67 -13.80 -22.41 -7.35
N PHE A 68 -13.17 -21.48 -8.09
CA PHE A 68 -13.11 -20.08 -7.70
C PHE A 68 -14.53 -19.54 -7.49
N SER A 69 -14.75 -18.85 -6.37
CA SER A 69 -16.04 -18.26 -6.03
C SER A 69 -15.92 -16.74 -6.09
N PRO A 70 -16.38 -16.10 -7.18
CA PRO A 70 -16.29 -14.65 -7.36
C PRO A 70 -16.98 -13.88 -6.24
N SER A 71 -18.19 -14.31 -5.84
CA SER A 71 -18.97 -13.64 -4.79
C SER A 71 -18.29 -13.72 -3.42
N ARG A 72 -17.80 -14.90 -3.02
CA ARG A 72 -17.09 -15.07 -1.74
C ARG A 72 -15.75 -14.34 -1.74
N THR A 73 -15.09 -14.29 -2.89
CA THR A 73 -13.83 -13.55 -3.04
C THR A 73 -14.07 -12.05 -2.93
N LYS A 74 -15.10 -11.53 -3.62
CA LYS A 74 -15.52 -10.12 -3.53
C LYS A 74 -15.88 -9.72 -2.10
N ALA A 75 -16.59 -10.58 -1.38
CA ALA A 75 -16.90 -10.33 0.04
C ALA A 75 -15.61 -10.22 0.87
N ALA A 76 -14.74 -11.23 0.81
CA ALA A 76 -13.49 -11.24 1.59
C ALA A 76 -12.54 -10.08 1.23
N ARG A 77 -12.48 -9.69 -0.05
CA ARG A 77 -11.71 -8.53 -0.50
C ARG A 77 -12.33 -7.21 -0.03
N GLY A 78 -13.67 -7.15 0.01
CA GLY A 78 -14.42 -6.03 0.57
C GLY A 78 -14.09 -5.80 2.03
N ASP A 79 -14.09 -6.88 2.82
CA ASP A 79 -13.72 -6.82 4.24
C ASP A 79 -12.27 -6.31 4.41
N ALA A 80 -11.35 -6.74 3.54
CA ALA A 80 -9.96 -6.32 3.59
C ALA A 80 -9.77 -4.81 3.32
N VAL A 81 -10.45 -4.26 2.31
CA VAL A 81 -10.34 -2.82 2.00
C VAL A 81 -11.21 -1.93 2.89
N ALA A 82 -12.19 -2.48 3.61
CA ALA A 82 -13.05 -1.75 4.54
C ALA A 82 -12.33 -1.21 5.78
N SER A 83 -11.10 -1.68 6.03
CA SER A 83 -10.19 -1.11 7.04
C SER A 83 -9.57 0.22 6.59
N CYS A 84 -9.78 0.65 5.35
CA CYS A 84 -9.48 2.01 4.93
C CYS A 84 -10.63 2.95 5.31
N LYS A 85 -10.52 3.62 6.46
CA LYS A 85 -11.58 4.47 7.03
C LYS A 85 -11.65 5.85 6.42
N ASP A 86 -10.53 6.35 5.93
CA ASP A 86 -10.47 7.68 5.30
C ASP A 86 -11.20 7.73 3.95
N ASP A 87 -11.37 6.56 3.30
CA ASP A 87 -11.85 6.46 1.92
C ASP A 87 -12.87 5.33 1.71
N GLU A 88 -13.85 5.18 2.61
CA GLU A 88 -14.85 4.09 2.55
C GLU A 88 -15.59 4.02 1.20
N GLY A 89 -15.89 5.19 0.60
CA GLY A 89 -16.52 5.28 -0.72
C GLY A 89 -15.63 4.76 -1.86
N LEU A 90 -14.33 5.06 -1.81
CA LEU A 90 -13.36 4.55 -2.80
C LEU A 90 -13.07 3.07 -2.57
N ALA A 91 -13.02 2.62 -1.31
CA ALA A 91 -12.85 1.22 -0.96
C ALA A 91 -13.98 0.35 -1.55
N LYS A 92 -15.24 0.79 -1.38
CA LYS A 92 -16.38 0.14 -2.01
C LYS A 92 -16.28 0.15 -3.53
N LYS A 93 -15.95 1.29 -4.14
CA LYS A 93 -15.81 1.42 -5.60
C LYS A 93 -14.73 0.48 -6.16
N ALA A 94 -13.56 0.43 -5.53
CA ALA A 94 -12.47 -0.45 -5.92
C ALA A 94 -12.91 -1.92 -5.86
N ASN A 95 -13.58 -2.32 -4.78
CA ASN A 95 -14.06 -3.69 -4.62
C ASN A 95 -15.21 -4.06 -5.56
N ASP A 96 -16.04 -3.09 -5.95
CA ASP A 96 -17.10 -3.30 -6.94
C ASP A 96 -16.53 -3.58 -8.34
N ILE A 97 -15.41 -2.95 -8.71
CA ILE A 97 -14.73 -3.16 -9.99
C ILE A 97 -13.95 -4.49 -9.98
N TRP A 98 -13.10 -4.70 -8.96
CA TRP A 98 -12.07 -5.74 -8.98
C TRP A 98 -12.36 -6.95 -8.10
N GLY A 99 -13.30 -6.86 -7.16
CA GLY A 99 -13.48 -7.86 -6.12
C GLY A 99 -13.86 -9.25 -6.62
N SER A 100 -14.54 -9.32 -7.77
CA SER A 100 -14.92 -10.59 -8.41
C SER A 100 -13.89 -11.11 -9.43
N VAL A 101 -12.84 -10.34 -9.73
CA VAL A 101 -11.88 -10.67 -10.80
C VAL A 101 -10.82 -11.66 -10.28
N PRO A 102 -10.61 -12.82 -10.93
CA PRO A 102 -9.78 -13.89 -10.37
C PRO A 102 -8.29 -13.53 -10.25
N ASN A 103 -7.73 -12.87 -11.26
CA ASN A 103 -6.28 -12.61 -11.34
C ASN A 103 -5.92 -11.12 -11.50
N GLY A 104 -6.89 -10.22 -11.32
CA GLY A 104 -6.66 -8.78 -11.47
C GLY A 104 -6.35 -8.35 -12.90
N PHE A 105 -5.43 -7.40 -13.02
CA PHE A 105 -4.95 -6.77 -14.24
C PHE A 105 -3.42 -6.88 -14.34
#